data_AF-A0A0F8Y935-F1
#
_entry.id   AF-A0A0F8Y935-F1
#
_cell.length_a   1.000
_cell.length_b   1.000
_cell.length_c   1.000
_cell.angle_alpha   90.00
_cell.angle_beta   90.00
_cell.angle_gamma   90.00
#
_symmetry.space_group_name_H-M   'P 1'
#
loop_
_entity.id
_entity.type
_entity.pdbx_description
1 polymer ?
#
loop_
_entity_poly.entity_id
_entity_poly.type
_entity_poly.pdbx_seq_one_letter_code
_entity_poly.pdbx_strand_id
1 'polypeptide(L)' 'VSLRMKMPGGNNWYQREASANLVQMCGRVVRSKTDKGDAYILDEACIRLITRSPEWFQDAVEVYG' A
#
# COMPACT_ATOMS: atom_id res chain seq x y z
N VAL A 1 1.09 18.90 5.01
CA VAL A 1 0.17 18.42 3.95
C VAL A 1 0.38 19.22 2.67
N SER A 2 0.76 18.57 1.57
CA SER A 2 1.09 19.19 0.27
C SER A 2 -0.09 19.99 -0.31
N LEU A 3 0.17 21.12 -0.96
CA LEU A 3 -0.82 21.92 -1.71
C LEU A 3 -1.61 21.07 -2.72
N ARG A 4 -0.95 20.07 -3.32
CA ARG A 4 -1.55 19.13 -4.27
C ARG A 4 -2.62 18.24 -3.63
N MET A 5 -2.47 17.91 -2.35
CA MET A 5 -3.46 17.11 -1.61
C MET A 5 -4.73 17.91 -1.31
N LYS A 6 -4.61 19.24 -1.19
CA LYS A 6 -5.74 20.15 -0.91
C LYS A 6 -6.58 20.50 -2.15
N MET A 7 -6.09 20.21 -3.36
CA MET A 7 -6.85 20.41 -4.59
C MET A 7 -7.99 19.39 -4.71
N PRO A 8 -9.08 19.69 -5.47
CA PRO A 8 -10.13 18.72 -5.76
C PRO A 8 -9.54 17.42 -6.34
N GLY A 9 -9.87 16.27 -5.75
CA GLY A 9 -9.31 14.96 -6.13
C GLY A 9 -7.89 14.67 -5.59
N GLY A 10 -7.24 15.63 -4.95
CA GLY A 10 -5.88 15.51 -4.41
C GLY A 10 -5.73 14.39 -3.37
N ASN A 11 -6.75 14.19 -2.53
CA ASN A 11 -6.77 13.09 -1.55
C ASN A 11 -6.84 11.71 -2.23
N ASN A 12 -7.63 11.57 -3.29
CA ASN A 12 -7.72 10.31 -4.02
C ASN A 12 -6.39 10.01 -4.74
N TRP A 13 -5.82 11.01 -5.41
CA TRP A 13 -4.51 10.90 -6.02
C TRP A 13 -3.43 10.48 -5.01
N TYR A 14 -3.39 11.12 -3.84
CA TYR A 14 -2.42 10.82 -2.79
C TYR A 14 -2.54 9.38 -2.27
N GLN A 15 -3.77 8.91 -2.02
CA GLN A 15 -4.00 7.54 -1.58
C GLN A 15 -3.63 6.51 -2.65
N ARG A 16 -3.91 6.80 -3.92
CA ARG A 16 -3.54 5.93 -5.04
C ARG A 16 -2.02 5.83 -5.19
N GLU A 17 -1.31 6.94 -5.08
CA GLU A 17 0.16 6.95 -5.12
C GLU A 17 0.76 6.21 -3.92
N ALA A 18 0.24 6.42 -2.70
CA ALA A 18 0.68 5.71 -1.51
C ALA A 18 0.45 4.19 -1.62
N SER A 19 -0.71 3.75 -2.12
CA SER A 19 -1.00 2.34 -2.36
C SER A 19 -0.04 1.73 -3.41
N ALA A 20 0.21 2.44 -4.51
CA ALA A 20 1.17 1.97 -5.52
C ALA A 20 2.58 1.82 -4.94
N ASN A 21 3.03 2.78 -4.14
CA ASN A 21 4.34 2.73 -3.49
C ASN A 21 4.43 1.59 -2.47
N LEU A 22 3.35 1.30 -1.74
CA LEU A 22 3.28 0.16 -0.82
C LEU A 22 3.48 -1.16 -1.56
N VAL A 23 2.74 -1.38 -2.66
CA VAL A 23 2.86 -2.59 -3.48
C VAL A 23 4.27 -2.74 -4.04
N GLN A 24 4.85 -1.64 -4.54
CA GLN A 24 6.21 -1.65 -5.08
C GLN A 24 7.27 -1.94 -4.02
N MET A 25 7.09 -1.43 -2.80
CA MET A 25 7.97 -1.70 -1.67
C MET A 25 7.93 -3.19 -1.30
N CYS A 26 6.74 -3.78 -1.10
CA CYS A 26 6.60 -5.20 -0.79
C CYS A 26 7.17 -6.10 -1.91
N GLY A 27 7.01 -5.71 -3.18
CA GLY A 27 7.58 -6.42 -4.33
C GLY A 27 9.12 -6.40 -4.38
N ARG A 28 9.80 -5.60 -3.56
CA ARG A 28 11.26 -5.70 -3.40
C ARG A 28 11.68 -6.90 -2.55
N VAL A 29 10.82 -7.34 -1.64
CA VAL A 29 11.03 -8.47 -0.71
C VAL A 29 10.63 -9.79 -1.35
N VAL A 30 9.46 -9.85 -1.99
CA VAL A 30 8.90 -11.06 -2.62
C VAL A 30 9.03 -10.97 -4.14
N ARG A 31 9.78 -11.88 -4.78
CA ARG A 31 9.99 -11.87 -6.26
C ARG A 31 9.58 -13.16 -6.96
N SER A 32 9.26 -14.21 -6.21
CA SER A 32 8.73 -15.47 -6.68
C SER A 32 7.43 -15.81 -5.96
N LYS A 33 6.63 -16.71 -6.54
CA LYS A 33 5.37 -17.22 -5.95
C LYS A 33 5.60 -17.99 -4.64
N THR A 34 6.82 -18.43 -4.39
CA THR A 34 7.21 -19.18 -3.20
C THR A 34 7.83 -18.31 -2.11
N ASP A 35 8.15 -17.06 -2.42
CA ASP A 35 8.79 -16.17 -1.48
C ASP A 35 7.77 -15.66 -0.45
N LYS A 36 8.23 -15.51 0.79
CA LYS A 36 7.49 -14.87 1.87
C LYS A 36 8.40 -13.85 2.56
N GLY A 37 7.80 -12.80 3.12
CA GLY A 37 8.54 -11.84 3.91
C GLY A 37 7.61 -10.91 4.68
N ASP A 38 8.13 -10.39 5.80
CA ASP A 38 7.38 -9.50 6.69
C ASP A 38 7.73 -8.04 6.41
N ALA A 39 6.72 -7.18 6.32
CA ALA A 39 6.87 -5.75 6.18
C ALA A 39 6.24 -5.04 7.39
N TYR A 40 7.08 -4.42 8.23
CA TYR A 40 6.62 -3.68 9.39
C TYR A 40 6.34 -2.22 9.02
N ILE A 41 5.08 -1.80 9.12
CA ILE A 41 4.64 -0.43 8.82
C ILE A 41 4.08 0.18 10.09
N LEU A 42 4.73 1.24 10.58
CA LEU A 42 4.39 1.91 11.83
C LEU A 42 3.32 3.01 11.60
N ASP A 43 2.23 2.66 10.93
CA ASP A 43 1.14 3.58 10.61
C ASP A 43 -0.19 2.83 10.43
N GLU A 44 -1.17 3.12 11.28
CA GLU A 44 -2.52 2.53 11.23
C GLU A 44 -3.25 2.82 9.90
N ALA A 45 -2.91 3.93 9.24
CA ALA A 45 -3.49 4.31 7.96
C ALA A 45 -3.17 3.29 6.85
N CYS A 46 -2.14 2.45 7.04
CA CYS A 46 -1.73 1.44 6.08
C CYS A 46 -2.85 0.41 5.81
N ILE A 47 -3.63 0.03 6.81
CA ILE A 47 -4.72 -0.95 6.66
C ILE A 47 -5.71 -0.48 5.58
N ARG A 48 -6.03 0.82 5.57
CA ARG A 48 -6.90 1.43 4.55
C ARG A 48 -6.25 1.49 3.16
N LEU A 49 -4.92 1.53 3.07
CA LEU A 49 -4.22 1.51 1.78
C LEU A 49 -4.20 0.11 1.18
N ILE A 50 -4.13 -0.93 2.01
CA ILE A 50 -4.20 -2.33 1.55
C ILE A 50 -5.54 -2.60 0.88
N THR A 51 -6.66 -2.20 1.51
CA THR A 51 -8.01 -2.38 0.94
C THR A 51 -8.25 -1.59 -0.36
N ARG A 52 -7.38 -0.63 -0.70
CA ARG A 52 -7.41 0.14 -1.95
C ARG A 52 -6.40 -0.33 -3.00
N SER A 53 -5.58 -1.32 -2.65
CA SER A 53 -4.59 -1.90 -3.56
C SER A 53 -5.27 -2.88 -4.53
N PRO A 54 -4.60 -3.31 -5.61
CA PRO A 54 -5.16 -4.32 -6.51
C PRO A 54 -5.56 -5.60 -5.76
N GLU A 55 -6.66 -6.24 -6.17
CA GLU A 55 -7.22 -7.44 -5.52
C GLU A 55 -6.17 -8.55 -5.30
N TRP A 56 -5.37 -8.84 -6.33
CA TRP A 56 -4.28 -9.83 -6.23
C TRP A 56 -3.27 -9.55 -5.10
N PHE A 57 -3.07 -8.28 -4.75
CA PHE A 57 -2.16 -7.91 -3.66
C PHE A 57 -2.84 -8.06 -2.31
N GLN A 58 -4.15 -7.79 -2.23
CA GLN A 58 -4.94 -8.00 -1.02
C GLN A 58 -4.96 -9.48 -0.65
N ASP A 59 -5.13 -10.35 -1.64
CA ASP A 59 -5.11 -11.82 -1.45
C ASP A 59 -3.75 -12.36 -1.04
N ALA A 60 -2.67 -11.65 -1.39
CA ALA A 60 -1.29 -12.07 -1.13
C ALA A 60 -0.73 -11.58 0.21
N VAL A 61 -1.45 -10.71 0.92
CA VAL A 61 -0.97 -10.06 2.16
C VAL A 61 -1.80 -10.49 3.35
N GLU A 62 -1.11 -10.89 4.40
CA GLU A 62 -1.69 -11.11 5.72
C GLU A 62 -1.39 -9.89 6.59
N VAL A 63 -2.43 -9.30 7.20
CA VAL A 63 -2.31 -8.10 8.05
C VAL A 63 -2.38 -8.51 9.50
N TYR A 64 -1.36 -8.13 10.25
CA TYR A 64 -1.26 -8.31 11.70
C TYR A 64 -1.36 -6.93 12.35
N GLY A 65 -2.28 -6.77 13.30
CA GLY A 65 -2.57 -5.52 14.00
C GLY A 65 -2.66 -5.73 15.50
#